data_AF-A0A955THS5-F1
#
_entry.id   AF-A0A955THS5-F1
#
_cell.length_a   1.000
_cell.length_b   1.000
_cell.length_c   1.000
_cell.angle_alpha   90.00
_cell.angle_beta   90.00
_cell.angle_gamma   90.00
#
_symmetry.space_group_name_H-M   'P 1'
#
loop_
_entity.id
_entity.type
_entity.pdbx_description
1 polymer ?
#
loop_
_entity_poly.entity_id
_entity_poly.type
_entity_poly.pdbx_seq_one_letter_code
_entity_poly.pdbx_strand_id
1 'polypeptide(L)'
;MRGKIISYIEMCHKEGTSLQKGMNFRLKGRHSVILMSVRANAPYRDVVLEDGALLVYEGHDEPKKNRGVDPKILDQQEHRQNNSLTENGKFHKAAQAYKLGEKGPDIVRVYEKIKAGIWSDNGYFHLVDS
;
A
#
# COMPACT_ATOMS: atom_id res chain seq x y z
N MET A 1 -2.10 -18.58 -6.66
CA MET A 1 -0.94 -18.51 -7.57
C MET A 1 -0.41 -17.10 -7.50
N ARG A 2 0.74 -16.89 -6.85
CA ARG A 2 1.45 -15.60 -6.84
C ARG A 2 2.16 -15.41 -8.18
N GLY A 3 2.37 -14.17 -8.61
CA GLY A 3 3.11 -13.92 -9.85
C GLY A 3 2.25 -13.82 -11.12
N LYS A 4 0.91 -13.77 -10.99
CA LYS A 4 0.04 -13.69 -12.18
C LYS A 4 0.19 -12.31 -12.81
N ILE A 5 0.68 -12.29 -14.06
CA ILE A 5 0.77 -11.06 -14.86
C ILE A 5 -0.62 -10.53 -15.17
N ILE A 6 -0.83 -9.24 -14.93
CA ILE A 6 -2.10 -8.55 -15.13
C ILE A 6 -1.86 -7.12 -15.63
N SER A 7 -2.68 -6.66 -16.57
CA SER A 7 -2.64 -5.26 -17.01
C SER A 7 -3.27 -4.33 -15.96
N TYR A 8 -2.94 -3.04 -16.03
CA TYR A 8 -3.57 -2.03 -15.16
C TYR A 8 -5.09 -1.99 -15.30
N ILE A 9 -5.61 -2.16 -16.52
CA ILE A 9 -7.06 -2.15 -16.79
C ILE A 9 -7.73 -3.37 -16.14
N GLU A 10 -7.17 -4.56 -16.32
CA GLU A 10 -7.69 -5.77 -15.68
C GLU A 10 -7.62 -5.69 -14.15
N MET A 11 -6.53 -5.13 -13.61
CA MET A 11 -6.37 -4.90 -12.17
C MET A 11 -7.47 -3.96 -11.64
N CYS A 12 -7.74 -2.85 -12.33
CA CYS A 12 -8.81 -1.93 -11.94
C CYS A 12 -10.21 -2.57 -12.04
N HIS A 13 -10.47 -3.35 -13.10
CA HIS A 13 -11.72 -4.11 -13.21
C HIS A 13 -11.87 -5.12 -12.08
N LYS A 14 -10.80 -5.82 -11.72
CA LYS A 14 -10.77 -6.80 -10.62
C LYS A 14 -11.07 -6.17 -9.27
N GLU A 15 -10.51 -4.98 -9.01
CA GLU A 15 -10.79 -4.24 -7.78
C GLU A 15 -12.07 -3.40 -7.84
N GLY A 16 -12.68 -3.29 -9.02
CA GLY A 16 -13.92 -2.57 -9.26
C GLY A 16 -13.80 -1.06 -9.06
N THR A 17 -12.58 -0.51 -9.15
CA THR A 17 -12.29 0.93 -9.04
C THR A 17 -10.95 1.24 -9.71
N SER A 18 -10.75 2.50 -10.07
CA SER A 18 -9.42 2.98 -10.47
C SER A 18 -8.48 3.02 -9.26
N LEU A 19 -7.25 2.54 -9.43
CA LEU A 19 -6.22 2.50 -8.39
C LEU A 19 -5.17 3.58 -8.67
N GLN A 20 -5.49 4.82 -8.27
CA GLN A 20 -4.65 6.00 -8.51
C GLN A 20 -3.61 6.25 -7.41
N LYS A 21 -3.76 5.60 -6.26
CA LYS A 21 -2.88 5.72 -5.09
C LYS A 21 -2.10 4.44 -4.87
N GLY A 22 -0.91 4.55 -4.28
CA GLY A 22 -0.07 3.41 -3.90
C GLY A 22 -0.77 2.49 -2.91
N MET A 23 -1.41 3.05 -1.88
CA MET A 23 -2.23 2.31 -0.92
C MET A 23 -3.70 2.77 -0.93
N ASN A 24 -4.60 1.79 -0.82
CA ASN A 24 -6.05 1.95 -0.87
C ASN A 24 -6.70 1.11 0.23
N PHE A 25 -7.13 1.75 1.30
CA PHE A 25 -7.65 1.07 2.48
C PHE A 25 -9.09 0.56 2.28
N ARG A 26 -9.32 -0.72 2.57
CA ARG A 26 -10.63 -1.41 2.58
C ARG A 26 -11.56 -1.01 1.43
N LEU A 27 -11.13 -1.26 0.20
CA LEU A 27 -11.88 -0.90 -1.00
C LEU A 27 -13.30 -1.50 -0.94
N LYS A 28 -14.30 -0.61 -0.91
CA LYS A 28 -15.73 -0.97 -0.77
C LYS A 28 -16.01 -1.86 0.45
N GLY A 29 -15.28 -1.66 1.56
CA GLY A 29 -15.45 -2.41 2.80
C GLY A 29 -14.87 -3.84 2.78
N ARG A 30 -14.07 -4.18 1.77
CA ARG A 30 -13.41 -5.50 1.64
C ARG A 30 -11.96 -5.44 2.09
N HIS A 31 -11.05 -6.04 1.32
CA HIS A 31 -9.61 -5.97 1.54
C HIS A 31 -9.03 -4.62 1.13
N SER A 32 -7.84 -4.33 1.64
CA SER A 32 -7.03 -3.18 1.22
C SER A 32 -6.14 -3.57 0.04
N VAL A 33 -5.75 -2.60 -0.80
CA VAL A 33 -4.87 -2.84 -1.95
C VAL A 33 -3.64 -1.97 -1.86
N ILE A 34 -2.48 -2.58 -2.08
CA ILE A 34 -1.19 -1.90 -2.20
C ILE A 34 -0.59 -2.15 -3.59
N LEU A 35 -0.06 -1.08 -4.18
CA LEU A 35 0.68 -1.06 -5.42
C LEU A 35 2.16 -0.78 -5.09
N MET A 36 2.97 -1.84 -5.09
CA MET A 36 4.39 -1.78 -4.70
C MET A 36 5.34 -1.79 -5.89
N SER A 37 6.60 -1.43 -5.65
CA SER A 37 7.67 -1.48 -6.65
C SER A 37 9.05 -1.63 -6.02
N VAL A 38 9.74 -2.74 -6.30
CA VAL A 38 11.14 -2.99 -5.89
C VAL A 38 12.18 -2.57 -6.94
N ARG A 39 11.76 -1.80 -7.95
CA ARG A 39 12.67 -1.38 -9.02
C ARG A 39 13.75 -0.43 -8.53
N ALA A 40 14.90 -0.48 -9.20
CA ALA A 40 15.91 0.57 -9.08
C ALA A 40 15.27 1.95 -9.34
N ASN A 41 15.54 2.90 -8.44
CA ASN A 41 14.99 4.27 -8.44
C ASN A 41 13.49 4.40 -8.17
N ALA A 42 12.84 3.36 -7.60
CA ALA A 42 11.53 3.55 -7.02
C ALA A 42 11.60 4.63 -5.91
N PRO A 43 10.60 5.53 -5.80
CA PRO A 43 10.63 6.59 -4.81
C PRO A 43 10.44 6.08 -3.38
N TYR A 44 9.88 4.88 -3.21
CA TYR A 44 9.65 4.21 -1.94
C TYR A 44 10.53 2.96 -1.85
N ARG A 45 10.95 2.61 -0.64
CA ARG A 45 11.85 1.50 -0.35
C ARG A 45 11.07 0.26 0.08
N ASP A 46 10.30 -0.28 -0.86
CA ASP A 46 9.60 -1.54 -0.65
C ASP A 46 10.59 -2.71 -0.64
N VAL A 47 10.43 -3.66 0.29
CA VAL A 47 11.30 -4.83 0.41
C VAL A 47 10.47 -6.10 0.53
N VAL A 48 10.88 -7.11 -0.23
CA VAL A 48 10.34 -8.47 -0.12
C VAL A 48 11.39 -9.35 0.54
N LEU A 49 11.01 -10.01 1.64
CA LEU A 49 11.86 -10.86 2.46
C LEU A 49 11.27 -12.27 2.54
N GLU A 50 12.03 -13.20 3.13
CA GLU A 50 11.57 -14.56 3.43
C GLU A 50 10.95 -15.27 2.21
N ASP A 51 11.63 -15.20 1.06
CA ASP A 51 11.18 -15.80 -0.21
C ASP A 51 9.76 -15.36 -0.62
N GLY A 52 9.41 -14.09 -0.34
CA GLY A 52 8.10 -13.54 -0.66
C GLY A 52 7.04 -13.73 0.42
N ALA A 53 7.37 -14.32 1.56
CA ALA A 53 6.43 -14.44 2.68
C ALA A 53 6.19 -13.11 3.40
N LEU A 54 7.23 -12.26 3.48
CA LEU A 54 7.17 -10.97 4.17
C LEU A 54 7.34 -9.81 3.19
N LEU A 55 6.41 -8.86 3.24
CA LEU A 55 6.48 -7.60 2.52
C LEU A 55 6.58 -6.45 3.53
N VAL A 56 7.62 -5.64 3.40
CA VAL A 56 7.73 -4.33 4.04
C VAL A 56 7.41 -3.28 2.98
N TYR A 57 6.34 -2.52 3.20
CA TYR A 57 5.86 -1.49 2.28
C TYR A 57 5.94 -0.12 2.95
N GLU A 58 6.53 0.86 2.27
CA GLU A 58 6.67 2.20 2.80
C GLU A 58 5.37 3.00 2.65
N GLY A 59 5.01 3.77 3.69
CA GLY A 59 3.87 4.68 3.67
C GLY A 59 3.98 5.76 2.59
N HIS A 60 2.88 6.46 2.34
CA HIS A 60 2.89 7.61 1.45
C HIS A 60 3.63 8.80 2.07
N ASP A 61 4.40 9.51 1.26
CA ASP A 61 4.94 10.80 1.67
C ASP A 61 3.86 11.88 1.76
N GLU A 62 4.21 13.00 2.40
CA GLU A 62 3.40 14.20 2.37
C GLU A 62 3.12 14.67 0.93
N PRO A 63 1.87 15.06 0.60
CA PRO A 63 1.55 15.58 -0.72
C PRO A 63 2.43 16.78 -1.08
N LYS A 64 2.89 16.85 -2.34
CA LYS A 64 3.77 17.91 -2.88
C LYS A 64 3.17 19.33 -2.93
N LYS A 65 2.19 19.66 -2.07
CA LYS A 65 1.65 21.01 -1.91
C LYS A 65 2.70 22.00 -1.39
N ASN A 66 3.74 21.50 -0.72
CA ASN A 66 4.90 22.27 -0.29
C ASN A 66 5.88 22.42 -1.46
N ARG A 67 5.62 23.41 -2.31
CA ARG A 67 6.40 23.72 -3.53
C ARG A 67 7.89 23.90 -3.21
N GLY A 68 8.69 22.85 -3.40
CA GLY A 68 10.16 22.91 -3.37
C GLY A 68 10.86 22.13 -2.26
N VAL A 69 10.12 21.58 -1.28
CA VAL A 69 10.71 20.72 -0.24
C VAL A 69 10.68 19.27 -0.71
N ASP A 70 11.78 18.55 -0.50
CA ASP A 70 11.82 17.11 -0.73
C ASP A 70 10.81 16.42 0.20
N PRO A 71 9.78 15.72 -0.31
CA PRO A 71 8.79 15.08 0.54
C PRO A 71 9.40 14.00 1.46
N LYS A 72 10.60 13.49 1.16
CA LYS A 72 11.29 12.48 1.97
C LYS A 72 11.93 13.00 3.25
N ILE A 73 12.08 14.32 3.41
CA ILE A 73 12.58 14.91 4.67
C ILE A 73 11.44 15.30 5.63
N LEU A 74 10.19 15.10 5.22
CA LEU A 74 9.01 15.41 6.00
C LEU A 74 8.43 14.14 6.60
N ASP A 75 7.87 14.26 7.81
CA ASP A 75 7.15 13.16 8.45
C ASP A 75 5.94 12.73 7.63
N GLN A 76 5.77 11.42 7.46
CA GLN A 76 4.60 10.82 6.84
C GLN A 76 3.41 10.88 7.82
N GLN A 77 2.47 11.78 7.58
CA GLN A 77 1.44 12.10 8.58
C GLN A 77 0.37 11.00 8.72
N GLU A 78 -0.01 10.72 9.97
CA GLU A 78 -1.15 9.84 10.30
C GLU A 78 -2.49 10.54 10.04
N HIS A 79 -2.55 11.84 10.34
CA HIS A 79 -3.75 12.66 10.24
C HIS A 79 -3.57 13.79 9.22
N ARG A 80 -4.65 14.11 8.51
CA ARG A 80 -4.74 15.36 7.74
C ARG A 80 -4.93 16.55 8.69
N GLN A 81 -4.75 17.76 8.18
CA GLN A 81 -5.02 19.01 8.91
C GLN A 81 -6.44 19.08 9.51
N ASN A 82 -7.43 18.45 8.86
CA ASN A 82 -8.80 18.38 9.38
C ASN A 82 -9.04 17.20 10.35
N ASN A 83 -7.96 16.62 10.89
CA ASN A 83 -7.93 15.48 11.80
C ASN A 83 -8.45 14.14 11.23
N SER A 84 -8.85 14.07 9.96
CA SER A 84 -9.20 12.81 9.31
C SER A 84 -7.96 11.96 9.02
N LEU A 85 -8.04 10.63 9.19
CA LEU A 85 -6.92 9.73 8.92
C LEU A 85 -6.50 9.76 7.43
N THR A 86 -5.20 9.83 7.20
CA THR A 86 -4.57 9.56 5.89
C THR A 86 -4.71 8.08 5.54
N GLU A 87 -4.22 7.65 4.37
CA GLU A 87 -4.12 6.21 4.13
C GLU A 87 -3.12 5.58 5.10
N ASN A 88 -1.97 6.21 5.34
CA ASN A 88 -0.99 5.78 6.34
C ASN A 88 -1.65 5.55 7.69
N GLY A 89 -2.43 6.53 8.18
CA GLY A 89 -3.07 6.40 9.48
C GLY A 89 -4.16 5.33 9.54
N LYS A 90 -4.88 5.08 8.44
CA LYS A 90 -5.84 3.96 8.40
C LYS A 90 -5.13 2.61 8.48
N PHE A 91 -4.05 2.43 7.73
CA PHE A 91 -3.25 1.21 7.78
C PHE A 91 -2.57 1.04 9.14
N HIS A 92 -1.92 2.09 9.67
CA HIS A 92 -1.28 2.08 10.99
C HIS A 92 -2.27 1.69 12.08
N LYS A 93 -3.40 2.39 12.18
CA LYS A 93 -4.46 2.06 13.14
C LYS A 93 -4.94 0.61 13.01
N ALA A 94 -5.08 0.11 11.78
CA ALA A 94 -5.53 -1.27 11.55
C ALA A 94 -4.50 -2.31 12.00
N ALA A 95 -3.20 -2.04 11.81
CA ALA A 95 -2.09 -2.88 12.27
C ALA A 95 -1.95 -2.86 13.80
N GLN A 96 -1.99 -1.68 14.42
CA GLN A 96 -1.92 -1.56 15.88
C GLN A 96 -3.08 -2.28 16.58
N ALA A 97 -4.30 -2.17 16.07
CA ALA A 97 -5.44 -2.91 16.61
C ALA A 97 -5.26 -4.45 16.54
N TYR A 98 -4.56 -4.97 15.52
CA TYR A 98 -4.16 -6.37 15.48
C TYR A 98 -3.09 -6.68 16.55
N LYS A 99 -2.05 -5.86 16.68
CA LYS A 99 -1.00 -6.02 17.70
C LYS A 99 -1.53 -5.99 19.13
N LEU A 100 -2.56 -5.18 19.38
CA LEU A 100 -3.25 -5.10 20.66
C LEU A 100 -4.23 -6.26 20.91
N GLY A 101 -4.44 -7.14 19.93
CA GLY A 101 -5.36 -8.28 20.05
C GLY A 101 -6.85 -7.90 19.96
N GLU A 102 -7.18 -6.69 19.54
CA GLU A 102 -8.57 -6.22 19.45
C GLU A 102 -9.34 -6.89 18.31
N LYS A 103 -8.63 -7.33 17.27
CA LYS A 103 -9.19 -8.04 16.10
C LYS A 103 -8.10 -8.87 15.39
N GLY A 104 -8.54 -9.71 14.46
CA GLY A 104 -7.63 -10.37 13.50
C GLY A 104 -6.97 -9.38 12.53
N PRO A 105 -5.92 -9.82 11.80
CA PRO A 105 -5.18 -8.96 10.90
C PRO A 105 -6.03 -8.57 9.68
N ASP A 106 -5.83 -7.35 9.19
CA ASP A 106 -6.47 -6.92 7.94
C ASP A 106 -5.84 -7.65 6.74
N ILE A 107 -6.67 -7.94 5.73
CA ILE A 107 -6.21 -8.54 4.49
C ILE A 107 -5.81 -7.44 3.50
N VAL A 108 -4.61 -7.58 2.96
CA VAL A 108 -4.05 -6.66 1.97
C VAL A 108 -3.69 -7.43 0.72
N ARG A 109 -4.20 -7.00 -0.43
CA ARG A 109 -3.78 -7.51 -1.73
C ARG A 109 -2.63 -6.67 -2.27
N VAL A 110 -1.64 -7.34 -2.81
CA VAL A 110 -0.42 -6.69 -3.31
C VAL A 110 -0.30 -6.88 -4.81
N TYR A 111 -0.10 -5.76 -5.50
CA TYR A 111 0.29 -5.74 -6.91
C TYR A 111 1.68 -5.13 -7.05
N GLU A 112 2.58 -5.83 -7.73
CA GLU A 112 3.95 -5.37 -7.96
C GLU A 112 4.13 -4.87 -9.39
N LYS A 113 4.73 -3.70 -9.52
CA LYS A 113 4.91 -3.06 -10.82
C LYS A 113 6.06 -3.70 -11.61
N ILE A 114 5.77 -4.36 -12.74
CA ILE A 114 6.79 -4.94 -13.65
C ILE A 114 7.26 -3.95 -14.72
N LYS A 115 6.32 -3.29 -15.41
CA LYS A 115 6.60 -2.13 -16.31
C LYS A 115 5.39 -1.19 -16.36
N ALA A 116 5.43 -0.14 -17.19
CA ALA A 116 4.28 0.74 -17.35
C ALA A 116 3.05 -0.08 -17.78
N GLY A 117 1.95 0.05 -17.02
CA GLY A 117 0.69 -0.66 -17.30
C GLY A 117 0.69 -2.18 -17.03
N ILE A 118 1.81 -2.76 -16.57
CA ILE A 118 1.95 -4.21 -16.41
C ILE A 118 2.40 -4.52 -14.98
N TRP A 119 1.62 -5.37 -14.32
CA TRP A 119 1.72 -5.69 -12.91
C TRP A 119 1.75 -7.21 -12.69
N SER A 120 2.26 -7.62 -11.53
CA SER A 120 2.10 -8.97 -10.98
C SER A 120 1.10 -8.93 -9.83
N ASP A 121 0.11 -9.83 -9.82
CA ASP A 121 -0.73 -10.10 -8.65
C ASP A 121 0.04 -11.03 -7.69
N ASN A 122 0.58 -10.44 -6.62
CA ASN A 122 1.35 -11.16 -5.60
C ASN A 122 0.43 -11.81 -4.54
N GLY A 123 -0.89 -11.66 -4.69
CA GLY A 123 -1.88 -12.28 -3.83
C GLY A 123 -2.15 -11.47 -2.55
N TYR A 124 -2.66 -12.17 -1.55
CA TYR A 124 -3.06 -11.59 -0.27
C TYR A 124 -2.02 -11.81 0.82
N PHE A 125 -1.93 -10.82 1.70
CA PHE A 125 -1.04 -10.76 2.86
C PHE A 125 -1.85 -10.32 4.08
N HIS A 126 -1.36 -10.66 5.26
CA HIS A 126 -1.86 -10.12 6.53
C HIS A 126 -1.10 -8.83 6.87
N LEU A 127 -1.84 -7.79 7.21
CA LEU A 127 -1.29 -6.58 7.82
C LEU A 127 -1.09 -6.83 9.32
N VAL A 128 0.17 -7.03 9.71
CA VAL A 128 0.53 -7.46 11.07
C VAL A 128 1.31 -6.42 11.87
N ASP A 129 1.92 -5.44 11.20
CA ASP A 129 2.71 -4.39 11.84
C ASP A 129 2.70 -3.09 11.03
N SER A 130 3.14 -1.99 11.65
CA SER A 130 3.30 -0.65 11.06
C SER A 130 4.20 0.23 11.92
#